data_AF-A0A8I1FT08-F1
#
_entry.id   AF-A0A8I1FT08-F1
#
_cell.length_a   1.000
_cell.length_b   1.000
_cell.length_c   1.000
_cell.angle_alpha   90.00
_cell.angle_beta   90.00
_cell.angle_gamma   90.00
#
_symmetry.space_group_name_H-M   'P 1'
#
loop_
_entity.id
_entity.type
_entity.pdbx_description
1 polymer ?
#
loop_
_entity_poly.entity_id
_entity_poly.type
_entity_poly.pdbx_seq_one_letter_code
_entity_poly.pdbx_strand_id
1 'polypeptide(L)'
;MSTTDKRAFGSDTFTLKPSPEVFERVRSFLNEQLRHHAIDCESIYLNTINNIVDQVMTFSQNLLGLGMDTLEWGTVQSHNDWETGVFSKPSTFQDSHRMHQFAIEYIEQLMRDLLDEAKYKWMV
;
A
#
# COMPACT_ATOMS: atom_id res chain seq x y z
N MET A 1 29.07 -32.97 -16.77
CA MET A 1 27.77 -33.56 -16.40
C MET A 1 27.28 -32.82 -15.17
N SER A 2 26.23 -32.02 -15.37
CA SER A 2 25.73 -31.03 -14.42
C SER A 2 25.05 -31.66 -13.22
N THR A 3 25.41 -31.22 -12.02
CA THR A 3 24.62 -31.47 -10.82
C THR A 3 24.45 -30.14 -10.09
N THR A 4 23.23 -29.95 -9.58
CA THR A 4 22.86 -28.94 -8.57
C THR A 4 22.65 -27.53 -9.17
N ASP A 5 21.50 -26.85 -9.07
CA ASP A 5 20.46 -26.87 -8.05
C ASP A 5 19.15 -26.40 -8.72
N LYS A 6 18.15 -27.30 -8.85
CA LYS A 6 16.76 -26.86 -9.07
C LYS A 6 16.18 -26.57 -7.69
N ARG A 7 16.62 -25.48 -7.06
CA ARG A 7 15.73 -24.76 -6.14
C ARG A 7 14.72 -24.05 -7.02
N ALA A 8 13.70 -24.80 -7.39
CA ALA A 8 12.44 -24.19 -7.76
C ALA A 8 12.06 -23.27 -6.59
N PHE A 9 12.15 -21.97 -6.82
CA PHE A 9 11.42 -21.00 -6.03
C PHE A 9 9.93 -21.26 -6.29
N GLY A 10 9.41 -22.29 -5.63
CA GLY A 10 7.99 -22.48 -5.45
C GLY A 10 7.53 -21.48 -4.41
N SER A 11 7.35 -20.23 -4.82
CA SER A 11 6.32 -19.39 -4.22
C SER A 11 5.39 -19.02 -5.37
N ASP A 12 4.18 -19.56 -5.35
CA ASP A 12 3.06 -18.95 -6.05
C ASP A 12 2.88 -17.55 -5.45
N THR A 13 3.68 -16.59 -5.90
CA THR A 13 3.55 -15.20 -5.50
C THR A 13 2.26 -14.72 -6.13
N PHE A 14 1.21 -14.64 -5.30
CA PHE A 14 -0.09 -14.17 -5.73
C PHE A 14 0.07 -12.76 -6.29
N THR A 15 -0.16 -12.60 -7.59
CA THR A 15 -0.21 -11.30 -8.25
C THR A 15 -1.55 -11.18 -8.94
N LEU A 16 -2.17 -10.01 -8.80
CA LEU A 16 -3.43 -9.70 -9.43
C LEU A 16 -3.23 -8.49 -10.34
N LYS A 17 -3.38 -8.71 -11.65
CA LYS A 17 -3.18 -7.65 -12.62
C LYS A 17 -4.24 -6.55 -12.44
N PRO A 18 -3.87 -5.28 -12.60
CA PRO A 18 -4.82 -4.18 -12.53
C PRO A 18 -5.90 -4.35 -13.60
N SER A 19 -7.16 -4.30 -13.17
CA SER A 19 -8.34 -4.26 -14.02
C SER A 19 -9.40 -3.35 -13.39
N PRO A 20 -10.38 -2.84 -14.16
CA PRO A 20 -11.45 -2.02 -13.60
C PRO A 20 -12.22 -2.72 -12.47
N GLU A 21 -12.42 -4.03 -12.57
CA GLU A 21 -13.09 -4.82 -11.53
C GLU A 21 -12.23 -4.93 -10.26
N VAL A 22 -10.93 -5.17 -10.41
CA VAL A 22 -10.00 -5.22 -9.28
C VAL A 22 -9.93 -3.86 -8.59
N PHE A 23 -9.88 -2.79 -9.37
CA PHE A 23 -9.85 -1.42 -8.86
C PHE A 23 -11.05 -1.11 -7.97
N GLU A 24 -12.27 -1.44 -8.41
CA GLU A 24 -13.46 -1.23 -7.57
C GLU A 24 -13.48 -2.14 -6.34
N ARG A 25 -12.96 -3.37 -6.43
CA ARG A 25 -12.84 -4.26 -5.27
C ARG A 25 -11.86 -3.72 -4.23
N VAL A 26 -10.69 -3.21 -4.66
CA VAL A 26 -9.72 -2.56 -3.77
C VAL A 26 -10.32 -1.32 -3.13
N ARG A 27 -10.94 -0.44 -3.93
CA ARG A 27 -11.61 0.77 -3.41
C ARG A 27 -12.67 0.42 -2.37
N SER A 28 -13.54 -0.55 -2.66
CA SER A 28 -14.59 -0.99 -1.74
C SER A 28 -14.01 -1.54 -0.44
N PHE A 29 -13.00 -2.40 -0.53
CA PHE A 29 -12.35 -2.99 0.64
C PHE A 29 -11.72 -1.90 1.52
N LEU A 30 -10.92 -1.00 0.95
CA LEU A 30 -10.25 0.05 1.71
C LEU A 30 -11.25 1.02 2.34
N ASN A 31 -12.28 1.43 1.61
CA ASN A 31 -13.32 2.32 2.15
C ASN A 31 -14.14 1.64 3.26
N GLU A 32 -14.34 0.32 3.20
CA GLU A 32 -14.99 -0.43 4.28
C GLU A 32 -14.14 -0.42 5.55
N GLN A 33 -12.83 -0.65 5.44
CA GLN A 33 -11.91 -0.56 6.59
C GLN A 33 -11.85 0.85 7.18
N LEU A 34 -11.88 1.87 6.32
CA LEU A 34 -11.82 3.29 6.73
C LEU A 34 -13.15 3.88 7.17
N ARG A 35 -14.25 3.12 7.09
CA ARG A 35 -15.61 3.62 7.38
C ARG A 35 -15.75 4.27 8.76
N HIS A 36 -15.07 3.71 9.76
CA HIS A 36 -15.07 4.24 11.14
C HIS A 36 -14.42 5.62 11.26
N HIS A 37 -13.56 5.97 10.32
CA HIS A 37 -12.88 7.26 10.26
C HIS A 37 -13.62 8.28 9.39
N ALA A 38 -14.68 7.86 8.66
CA ALA A 38 -15.40 8.70 7.70
C ALA A 38 -14.47 9.36 6.66
N ILE A 39 -13.49 8.61 6.17
CA ILE A 39 -12.46 9.05 5.24
C ILE A 39 -12.40 8.09 4.05
N ASP A 40 -12.24 8.62 2.84
CA ASP A 40 -12.08 7.84 1.62
C ASP A 40 -10.61 7.48 1.37
N CYS A 41 -10.33 6.27 0.88
CA CYS A 41 -8.96 5.83 0.60
C CYS A 41 -8.21 6.75 -0.39
N GLU A 42 -8.91 7.39 -1.32
CA GLU A 42 -8.30 8.32 -2.29
C GLU A 42 -7.87 9.66 -1.67
N SER A 43 -8.37 9.98 -0.47
CA SER A 43 -8.01 11.20 0.26
C SER A 43 -6.81 11.01 1.19
N ILE A 44 -6.31 9.78 1.33
CA ILE A 44 -5.15 9.42 2.13
C ILE A 44 -3.95 9.25 1.21
N TYR A 45 -2.86 9.95 1.51
CA TYR A 45 -1.63 9.94 0.75
C TYR A 45 -0.46 9.48 1.63
N LEU A 46 0.38 8.60 1.08
CA LEU A 46 1.68 8.27 1.62
C LEU A 46 2.71 9.12 0.88
N ASN A 47 3.34 10.02 1.62
CA ASN A 47 4.37 10.89 1.09
C ASN A 47 5.69 10.52 1.75
N THR A 48 6.72 10.34 0.93
CA THR A 48 8.07 9.99 1.36
C THR A 48 9.04 11.07 0.92
N ILE A 49 9.93 11.45 1.83
CA ILE A 49 11.05 12.37 1.56
C ILE A 49 12.36 11.59 1.43
N ASN A 50 13.37 12.21 0.82
CA ASN A 50 14.70 11.63 0.67
C ASN A 50 15.45 11.47 2.01
N ASN A 51 15.27 12.41 2.93
CA ASN A 51 15.80 12.40 4.30
C ASN A 51 15.16 13.54 5.12
N ILE A 52 15.21 13.43 6.45
CA ILE A 52 14.59 14.38 7.39
C ILE A 52 15.18 15.81 7.37
N VAL A 53 16.38 16.00 6.82
CA VAL A 53 17.09 17.28 6.79
C VAL A 53 16.66 18.11 5.58
N ASP A 54 16.74 17.52 4.39
CA ASP A 54 16.43 18.21 3.13
C ASP A 54 14.93 18.19 2.82
N GLN A 55 14.21 17.17 3.31
CA GLN A 55 12.76 16.98 3.13
C GLN A 55 12.29 17.08 1.67
N VAL A 56 13.14 16.66 0.73
CA VAL A 56 12.80 16.65 -0.69
C VAL A 56 11.89 15.47 -0.97
N MET A 57 10.70 15.75 -1.51
CA MET A 57 9.71 14.73 -1.86
C MET A 57 10.26 13.75 -2.90
N THR A 58 10.26 12.46 -2.59
CA THR A 58 10.70 11.38 -3.49
C THR A 58 9.54 10.52 -3.97
N PHE A 59 8.48 10.41 -3.16
CA PHE A 59 7.32 9.59 -3.49
C PHE A 59 6.05 10.20 -2.90
N SER A 60 4.94 10.10 -3.62
CA SER A 60 3.62 10.55 -3.18
C SER A 60 2.57 9.70 -3.89
N GLN A 61 1.83 8.88 -3.14
CA GLN A 61 0.81 8.00 -3.70
C GLN A 61 -0.39 7.95 -2.77
N ASN A 62 -1.60 7.83 -3.34
CA ASN A 62 -2.79 7.61 -2.52
C ASN A 62 -2.91 6.15 -2.07
N LEU A 63 -3.70 5.90 -1.03
CA LEU A 63 -3.87 4.57 -0.45
C LEU A 63 -4.44 3.56 -1.46
N LEU A 64 -5.32 4.02 -2.36
CA LEU A 64 -5.87 3.18 -3.43
C LEU A 64 -4.79 2.71 -4.40
N GLY A 65 -3.91 3.62 -4.84
CA GLY A 65 -2.78 3.29 -5.70
C GLY A 65 -1.81 2.32 -5.03
N LEU A 66 -1.51 2.55 -3.74
CA LEU A 66 -0.69 1.62 -2.97
C LEU A 66 -1.30 0.22 -2.88
N GLY A 67 -2.63 0.15 -2.71
CA GLY A 67 -3.37 -1.11 -2.70
C GLY A 67 -3.28 -1.83 -4.05
N MET A 68 -3.40 -1.11 -5.16
CA MET A 68 -3.22 -1.68 -6.50
C MET A 68 -1.80 -2.22 -6.71
N ASP A 69 -0.77 -1.46 -6.33
CA ASP A 69 0.63 -1.87 -6.45
C ASP A 69 0.94 -3.09 -5.57
N THR A 70 0.37 -3.15 -4.35
CA THR A 70 0.48 -4.30 -3.45
C THR A 70 -0.03 -5.57 -4.11
N LEU A 71 -1.18 -5.49 -4.79
CA LEU A 71 -1.78 -6.62 -5.48
C LEU A 71 -1.03 -6.97 -6.77
N GLU A 72 -0.56 -5.97 -7.51
CA GLU A 72 0.22 -6.19 -8.73
C GLU A 72 1.54 -6.90 -8.44
N TRP A 73 2.24 -6.49 -7.38
CA TRP A 73 3.54 -7.07 -7.00
C TRP A 73 3.41 -8.27 -6.06
N GLY A 74 2.23 -8.49 -5.48
CA GLY A 74 1.99 -9.57 -4.55
C GLY A 74 2.74 -9.43 -3.23
N THR A 75 3.12 -8.20 -2.87
CA THR A 75 3.93 -7.92 -1.68
C THR A 75 3.56 -6.56 -1.09
N VAL A 76 3.61 -6.48 0.24
CA VAL A 76 3.43 -5.23 0.97
C VAL A 76 4.76 -4.49 1.02
N GLN A 77 4.75 -3.22 0.62
CA GLN A 77 5.92 -2.35 0.69
C GLN A 77 6.15 -1.93 2.13
N SER A 78 7.39 -2.04 2.60
CA SER A 78 7.80 -1.52 3.91
C SER A 78 8.24 -0.07 3.76
N HIS A 79 7.81 0.77 4.69
CA HIS A 79 8.12 2.20 4.69
C HIS A 79 8.98 2.55 5.92
N ASN A 80 9.80 3.60 5.79
CA ASN A 80 10.56 4.14 6.91
C ASN A 80 9.74 5.25 7.57
N ASP A 81 9.28 5.06 8.79
CA ASP A 81 8.39 5.99 9.49
C ASP A 81 8.99 7.39 9.74
N TRP A 82 10.33 7.53 9.67
CA TRP A 82 10.98 8.83 9.76
C TRP A 82 10.90 9.62 8.45
N GLU A 83 10.85 8.92 7.33
CA GLU A 83 10.92 9.49 5.98
C GLU A 83 9.56 9.44 5.28
N THR A 84 8.66 8.57 5.72
CA THR A 84 7.32 8.39 5.18
C THR A 84 6.28 8.83 6.21
N GLY A 85 5.25 9.52 5.75
CA GLY A 85 4.10 9.87 6.58
C GLY A 85 2.78 9.72 5.84
N VAL A 86 1.69 9.71 6.62
CA VAL A 86 0.33 9.71 6.10
C VAL A 86 -0.22 11.14 6.10
N PHE A 87 -0.74 11.57 4.95
CA PHE A 87 -1.18 12.95 4.71
C PHE A 87 -2.53 13.00 4.02
N SER A 88 -3.22 14.12 4.22
CA SER A 88 -4.50 14.44 3.54
C SER A 88 -4.31 15.04 2.15
N LYS A 89 -3.06 15.26 1.72
CA LYS A 89 -2.72 15.86 0.43
C LYS A 89 -1.50 15.17 -0.18
N PRO A 90 -1.41 15.11 -1.52
CA PRO A 90 -0.22 14.63 -2.20
C PRO A 90 0.94 15.62 -2.05
N SER A 91 2.16 15.12 -2.26
CA SER A 91 3.39 15.92 -2.44
C SER A 91 3.64 16.95 -1.34
N THR A 92 3.32 16.63 -0.10
CA THR A 92 3.59 17.49 1.06
C THR A 92 4.18 16.69 2.23
N PHE A 93 5.10 17.31 2.96
CA PHE A 93 5.59 16.80 4.22
C PHE A 93 5.29 17.76 5.39
N GLN A 94 4.35 18.69 5.17
CA GLN A 94 3.94 19.66 6.18
C GLN A 94 3.07 18.99 7.25
N ASP A 95 3.43 19.21 8.51
CA ASP A 95 2.72 18.63 9.66
C ASP A 95 1.24 19.03 9.71
N SER A 96 0.88 20.22 9.22
CA SER A 96 -0.51 20.69 9.09
C SER A 96 -1.41 19.82 8.21
N HIS A 97 -0.83 19.00 7.34
CA HIS A 97 -1.55 18.06 6.48
C HIS A 97 -1.39 16.61 6.92
N ARG A 98 -0.58 16.35 7.94
CA ARG A 98 -0.30 15.02 8.47
C ARG A 98 -1.52 14.48 9.21
N MET A 99 -1.84 13.23 8.93
CA MET A 99 -2.97 12.52 9.53
C MET A 99 -2.45 11.68 10.69
N HIS A 100 -2.18 12.31 11.83
CA HIS A 100 -1.58 11.63 12.99
C HIS A 100 -2.38 10.44 13.54
N GLN A 101 -3.68 10.35 13.22
CA GLN A 101 -4.49 9.20 13.57
C GLN A 101 -4.12 7.91 12.80
N PHE A 102 -3.37 8.03 11.70
CA PHE A 102 -2.93 6.90 10.89
C PHE A 102 -1.42 6.73 11.02
N ALA A 103 -1.03 5.67 11.72
CA ALA A 103 0.35 5.20 11.75
C ALA A 103 0.69 4.48 10.44
N ILE A 104 1.97 4.45 10.06
CA ILE A 104 2.41 3.75 8.85
C ILE A 104 2.18 2.25 8.99
N GLU A 105 2.41 1.70 10.17
CA GLU A 105 2.19 0.28 10.47
C GLU A 105 0.72 -0.11 10.29
N TYR A 106 -0.21 0.82 10.55
CA TYR A 106 -1.63 0.61 10.26
C TYR A 106 -1.88 0.51 8.75
N ILE A 107 -1.23 1.36 7.95
CA ILE A 107 -1.32 1.28 6.48
C ILE A 107 -0.73 -0.04 5.97
N GLU A 108 0.44 -0.44 6.46
CA GLU A 108 1.06 -1.71 6.08
C GLU A 108 0.16 -2.90 6.44
N GLN A 109 -0.50 -2.86 7.60
CA GLN A 109 -1.47 -3.90 7.98
C GLN A 109 -2.68 -3.92 7.04
N LEU A 110 -3.23 -2.76 6.66
CA LEU A 110 -4.31 -2.68 5.66
C LEU A 110 -3.90 -3.31 4.32
N MET A 111 -2.67 -3.11 3.88
CA MET A 111 -2.16 -3.71 2.64
C MET A 111 -2.00 -5.23 2.77
N ARG A 112 -1.61 -5.75 3.95
CA ARG A 112 -1.57 -7.20 4.23
C ARG A 112 -2.97 -7.80 4.16
N ASP A 113 -3.93 -7.16 4.83
CA ASP A 113 -5.31 -7.62 4.86
C ASP A 113 -5.93 -7.60 3.46
N LEU A 114 -5.61 -6.57 2.65
CA LEU A 114 -6.01 -6.50 1.24
C LEU A 114 -5.43 -7.65 0.41
N LEU A 115 -4.15 -7.96 0.59
CA LEU A 115 -3.49 -9.05 -0.12
C LEU A 115 -4.11 -10.42 0.23
N ASP A 116 -4.41 -10.64 1.51
CA ASP A 116 -5.10 -11.83 1.99
C ASP A 116 -6.54 -11.91 1.48
N GLU A 117 -7.31 -10.82 1.52
CA GLU A 117 -8.66 -10.74 0.97
C GLU A 117 -8.67 -11.13 -0.51
N ALA A 118 -7.78 -10.54 -1.30
CA ALA A 118 -7.65 -10.81 -2.71
C ALA A 118 -7.27 -12.28 -3.00
N LYS A 119 -6.35 -12.83 -2.20
CA LYS A 119 -5.87 -14.20 -2.36
C LYS A 119 -6.93 -15.25 -2.02
N TYR A 120 -7.69 -15.04 -0.94
CA TYR A 120 -8.55 -16.10 -0.38
C TYR A 120 -10.04 -15.93 -0.70
N LYS A 121 -10.51 -14.73 -1.05
CA LYS A 121 -11.95 -14.49 -1.29
C LYS A 121 -12.30 -14.04 -2.71
N TRP A 122 -11.38 -13.40 -3.43
CA TRP A 122 -11.66 -12.91 -4.78
C TRP A 122 -11.37 -13.91 -5.89
N MET A 123 -10.53 -14.91 -5.60
CA MET A 123 -10.10 -15.98 -6.50
C MET A 123 -10.98 -17.24 -6.43
N VAL A 124 -12.15 -17.16 -5.78
CA VAL A 124 -13.12 -18.26 -5.59
C VAL A 124 -14.22 -18.18 -6.64
#